data_AF-A0A1Q3PAJ3-F1
#
_entry.id   AF-A0A1Q3PAJ3-F1
#
_cell.length_a   1.000
_cell.length_b   1.000
_cell.length_c   1.000
_cell.angle_alpha   90.00
_cell.angle_beta   90.00
_cell.angle_gamma   90.00
#
_symmetry.space_group_name_H-M   'P 1'
#
loop_
_entity.id
_entity.type
_entity.pdbx_description
1 polymer ?
#
loop_
_entity_poly.entity_id
_entity_poly.type
_entity_poly.pdbx_seq_one_letter_code
_entity_poly.pdbx_strand_id
1 'polypeptide(L)'
;MKISALFTLVWLAAAVQCFGQDKLWTAADKQATIDQLIRTRDAVVKETENLTPEQWAFRESPDRWSIGQIVEHLALWEIVWSRELSVGTRNKPQPELLKTTRPDSYYEEFIMEPNPHKAAEISAPTEFIQGKDNLTFFLRGRELNLEFVRKSEADMRAIFEFTATPEPRNMHQVLIYQWGHTDRHLRQIAKVKSHASYPK
;
A
#
# COMPACT_ATOMS: atom_id res chain seq x y z
N MET A 1 7.62 49.82 47.94
CA MET A 1 6.75 48.63 48.01
C MET A 1 6.78 47.95 46.66
N LYS A 2 7.31 46.72 46.60
CA LYS A 2 7.51 45.94 45.37
C LYS A 2 6.27 45.08 45.13
N ILE A 3 5.66 45.18 43.95
CA ILE A 3 4.58 44.29 43.51
C ILE A 3 5.24 43.12 42.79
N SER A 4 5.15 41.93 43.38
CA SER A 4 5.68 40.69 42.82
C SER A 4 4.78 40.21 41.68
N ALA A 5 5.36 40.01 40.49
CA ALA A 5 4.70 39.35 39.37
C ALA A 5 4.68 37.83 39.60
N LEU A 6 3.49 37.24 39.62
CA LEU A 6 3.31 35.79 39.53
C LEU A 6 3.42 35.38 38.05
N PHE A 7 4.48 34.64 37.70
CA PHE A 7 4.54 33.90 36.44
C PHE A 7 3.88 32.54 36.63
N THR A 8 2.69 32.35 36.08
CA THR A 8 2.04 31.05 35.99
C THR A 8 2.64 30.30 34.79
N LEU A 9 3.51 29.33 35.07
CA LEU A 9 4.08 28.44 34.06
C LEU A 9 3.02 27.38 33.70
N VAL A 10 2.40 27.53 32.52
CA VAL A 10 1.52 26.50 31.96
C VAL A 10 2.40 25.43 31.32
N TRP A 11 2.53 24.27 31.98
CA TRP A 11 3.11 23.07 31.39
C TRP A 11 2.09 22.44 30.45
N LEU A 12 2.26 22.62 29.13
CA LEU A 12 1.62 21.76 28.14
C LEU A 12 2.34 20.40 28.18
N ALA A 13 1.76 19.42 28.87
CA ALA A 13 2.13 18.03 28.69
C ALA A 13 1.68 17.59 27.29
N ALA A 14 2.62 17.51 26.35
CA ALA A 14 2.39 16.80 25.10
C ALA A 14 2.17 15.32 25.46
N ALA A 15 0.92 14.86 25.37
CA ALA A 15 0.61 13.45 25.48
C ALA A 15 1.28 12.75 24.29
N VAL A 16 2.42 12.11 24.53
CA VAL A 16 2.97 11.12 23.61
C VAL A 16 1.94 10.00 23.57
N GLN A 17 1.14 9.95 22.51
CA GLN A 17 0.30 8.79 22.25
C GLN A 17 1.25 7.62 21.98
N CYS A 18 1.46 6.77 22.98
CA CYS A 18 2.10 5.48 22.81
C CYS A 18 1.17 4.60 21.98
N PHE A 19 1.35 4.64 20.66
CA PHE A 19 0.85 3.59 19.79
C PHE A 19 1.80 2.40 19.94
N GLY A 20 1.44 1.44 20.81
CA GLY A 20 2.22 0.22 21.00
C GLY A 20 1.38 -0.98 20.61
N GLN A 21 1.84 -1.72 19.59
CA GLN A 21 1.22 -2.98 19.18
C GLN A 21 2.07 -4.15 19.68
N ASP A 22 1.82 -4.68 20.88
CA ASP A 22 2.65 -5.75 21.49
C ASP A 22 2.49 -7.15 20.84
N LYS A 23 1.95 -7.25 19.62
CA LYS A 23 1.61 -8.52 18.97
C LYS A 23 2.67 -8.92 17.94
N LEU A 24 3.27 -10.09 18.11
CA LEU A 24 4.08 -10.79 17.10
C LEU A 24 3.20 -11.27 15.93
N TRP A 25 3.78 -11.50 14.75
CA TRP A 25 3.01 -11.94 13.59
C TRP A 25 2.51 -13.38 13.76
N THR A 26 1.19 -13.54 13.85
CA THR A 26 0.55 -14.85 14.10
C THR A 26 0.19 -15.56 12.80
N ALA A 27 -0.10 -16.87 12.89
CA ALA A 27 -0.67 -17.64 11.78
C ALA A 27 -1.98 -17.02 11.24
N ALA A 28 -2.80 -16.45 12.13
CA ALA A 28 -4.02 -15.74 11.74
C ALA A 28 -3.71 -14.45 10.96
N ASP A 29 -2.70 -13.67 11.39
CA ASP A 29 -2.28 -12.46 10.66
C ASP A 29 -1.71 -12.83 9.27
N LYS A 30 -0.95 -13.93 9.19
CA LYS A 30 -0.43 -14.47 7.93
C LYS A 30 -1.56 -14.91 6.99
N GLN A 31 -2.53 -15.67 7.49
CA GLN A 31 -3.67 -16.11 6.68
C GLN A 31 -4.50 -14.91 6.21
N ALA A 32 -4.81 -13.97 7.09
CA ALA A 32 -5.54 -12.75 6.72
C ALA A 32 -4.80 -11.94 5.65
N THR A 33 -3.47 -11.84 5.74
CA THR A 33 -2.64 -11.18 4.71
C THR A 33 -2.75 -11.88 3.36
N ILE A 34 -2.64 -13.22 3.34
CA ILE A 34 -2.81 -14.02 2.12
C ILE A 34 -4.19 -13.81 1.52
N ASP A 35 -5.23 -13.82 2.35
CA ASP A 35 -6.62 -13.64 1.91
C ASP A 35 -6.83 -12.25 1.30
N GLN A 36 -6.26 -11.19 1.88
CA GLN A 36 -6.33 -9.83 1.31
C GLN A 36 -5.59 -9.71 -0.02
N LEU A 37 -4.40 -10.32 -0.15
CA LEU A 37 -3.64 -10.34 -1.40
C LEU A 37 -4.37 -11.14 -2.50
N ILE A 38 -5.04 -12.25 -2.16
CA ILE A 38 -5.88 -13.01 -3.09
C ILE A 38 -7.12 -12.21 -3.48
N ARG A 39 -7.84 -11.66 -2.50
CA ARG A 39 -9.06 -10.86 -2.75
C ARG A 39 -8.80 -9.72 -3.72
N THR A 40 -7.73 -8.96 -3.49
CA THR A 40 -7.40 -7.80 -4.33
C THR A 40 -6.86 -8.22 -5.70
N ARG A 41 -6.15 -9.34 -5.80
CA ARG A 41 -5.76 -9.94 -7.08
C ARG A 41 -6.99 -10.27 -7.93
N ASP A 42 -7.93 -11.00 -7.34
CA ASP A 42 -9.12 -11.49 -8.03
C ASP A 42 -10.05 -10.33 -8.42
N ALA A 43 -10.10 -9.28 -7.60
CA ALA A 43 -10.79 -8.06 -7.94
C ALA A 43 -10.17 -7.35 -9.16
N VAL A 44 -8.83 -7.28 -9.27
CA VAL A 44 -8.18 -6.72 -10.48
C VAL A 44 -8.48 -7.58 -11.71
N VAL A 45 -8.44 -8.91 -11.59
CA VAL A 45 -8.81 -9.82 -12.68
C VAL A 45 -10.25 -9.56 -13.12
N LYS A 46 -11.19 -9.53 -12.20
CA LYS A 46 -12.61 -9.25 -12.48
C LYS A 46 -12.81 -7.87 -13.11
N GLU A 47 -12.14 -6.84 -12.61
CA GLU A 47 -12.27 -5.49 -13.16
C GLU A 47 -11.61 -5.34 -14.54
N THR A 48 -10.84 -6.31 -14.99
CA THR A 48 -10.15 -6.26 -16.29
C THR A 48 -10.51 -7.41 -17.21
N GLU A 49 -11.41 -8.30 -16.78
CA GLU A 49 -11.86 -9.41 -17.59
C GLU A 49 -12.66 -8.89 -18.79
N ASN A 50 -12.32 -9.40 -19.97
CA ASN A 50 -13.01 -9.10 -21.23
C ASN A 50 -12.95 -7.65 -21.72
N LEU A 51 -12.09 -6.79 -21.15
CA LEU A 51 -11.91 -5.44 -21.68
C LEU A 51 -11.38 -5.46 -23.12
N THR A 52 -12.00 -4.68 -24.00
CA THR A 52 -11.52 -4.47 -25.38
C THR A 52 -10.24 -3.62 -25.40
N PRO A 53 -9.47 -3.62 -26.50
CA PRO A 53 -8.31 -2.72 -26.64
C PRO A 53 -8.66 -1.24 -26.41
N GLU A 54 -9.82 -0.78 -26.87
CA GLU A 54 -10.29 0.60 -26.70
C GLU A 54 -10.61 0.88 -25.23
N GLN A 55 -11.21 -0.07 -24.52
CA GLN A 55 -11.51 0.02 -23.08
C GLN A 55 -10.24 0.06 -22.22
N TRP A 56 -9.21 -0.70 -22.59
CA TRP A 56 -7.90 -0.65 -21.95
C TRP A 56 -7.20 0.69 -22.14
N ALA A 57 -7.32 1.27 -23.33
CA ALA A 57 -6.63 2.50 -23.72
C ALA A 57 -7.40 3.79 -23.41
N PHE A 58 -8.69 3.69 -23.05
CA PHE A 58 -9.54 4.85 -22.78
C PHE A 58 -8.96 5.73 -21.66
N ARG A 59 -8.94 7.05 -21.89
CA ARG A 59 -8.57 8.07 -20.91
C ARG A 59 -9.71 9.07 -20.75
N GLU A 60 -10.03 9.43 -19.50
CA GLU A 60 -11.02 10.47 -19.20
C GLU A 60 -10.61 11.84 -19.78
N SER A 61 -9.31 12.14 -19.75
CA SER A 61 -8.67 13.35 -20.32
C SER A 61 -7.16 13.10 -20.53
N PRO A 62 -6.43 13.97 -21.25
CA PRO A 62 -5.02 13.75 -21.58
C PRO A 62 -4.08 13.56 -20.38
N ASP A 63 -4.42 14.14 -19.24
CA ASP A 63 -3.68 14.10 -17.97
C ASP A 63 -4.09 12.94 -17.04
N ARG A 64 -5.04 12.10 -17.45
CA ARG A 64 -5.58 11.00 -16.64
C ARG A 64 -5.14 9.66 -17.20
N TRP A 65 -4.88 8.72 -16.29
CA TRP A 65 -4.47 7.37 -16.66
C TRP A 65 -5.61 6.56 -17.25
N SER A 66 -5.27 5.73 -18.23
CA SER A 66 -6.12 4.62 -18.69
C SER A 66 -6.13 3.45 -17.71
N ILE A 67 -7.03 2.49 -17.91
CA ILE A 67 -7.01 1.23 -17.14
C ILE A 67 -5.68 0.51 -17.33
N GLY A 68 -5.12 0.52 -18.55
CA GLY A 68 -3.79 -0.06 -18.81
C GLY A 68 -2.70 0.55 -17.93
N GLN A 69 -2.66 1.88 -17.86
CA GLN A 69 -1.68 2.62 -17.04
C GLN A 69 -1.90 2.40 -15.53
N ILE A 70 -3.15 2.30 -15.07
CA ILE A 70 -3.45 1.99 -13.67
C ILE A 70 -2.94 0.60 -13.30
N VAL A 71 -3.15 -0.41 -14.16
CA VAL A 71 -2.69 -1.78 -13.89
C VAL A 71 -1.16 -1.90 -14.02
N GLU A 72 -0.54 -1.17 -14.95
CA GLU A 72 0.93 -1.05 -15.04
C GLU A 72 1.51 -0.48 -13.74
N HIS A 73 0.92 0.60 -13.22
CA HIS A 73 1.32 1.21 -11.94
C HIS A 73 1.27 0.21 -10.78
N LEU A 74 0.19 -0.58 -10.71
CA LEU A 74 0.07 -1.65 -9.71
C LEU A 74 1.18 -2.69 -9.85
N ALA A 75 1.47 -3.12 -11.09
CA ALA A 75 2.51 -4.10 -11.36
C ALA A 75 3.92 -3.60 -10.98
N LEU A 76 4.22 -2.32 -11.23
CA LEU A 76 5.49 -1.70 -10.80
C LEU A 76 5.63 -1.73 -9.27
N TRP A 77 4.56 -1.43 -8.53
CA TRP A 77 4.56 -1.50 -7.07
C TRP A 77 4.66 -2.92 -6.51
N GLU A 78 4.16 -3.95 -7.23
CA GLU A 78 4.42 -5.34 -6.86
C GLU A 78 5.93 -5.65 -6.80
N ILE A 79 6.74 -5.05 -7.70
CA ILE A 79 8.21 -5.21 -7.69
C ILE A 79 8.83 -4.46 -6.51
N VAL A 80 8.42 -3.21 -6.28
CA VAL A 80 8.98 -2.38 -5.20
C VAL A 80 8.74 -3.04 -3.85
N TRP A 81 7.52 -3.46 -3.55
CA TRP A 81 7.21 -4.13 -2.28
C TRP A 81 7.79 -5.54 -2.20
N SER A 82 7.89 -6.29 -3.29
CA SER A 82 8.66 -7.55 -3.32
C SER A 82 10.09 -7.34 -2.83
N ARG A 83 10.73 -6.26 -3.28
CA ARG A 83 12.10 -5.91 -2.89
C ARG A 83 12.16 -5.50 -1.43
N GLU A 84 11.25 -4.64 -0.96
CA GLU A 84 11.19 -4.20 0.44
C GLU A 84 11.03 -5.39 1.38
N LEU A 85 10.10 -6.31 1.08
CA LEU A 85 9.88 -7.52 1.86
C LEU A 85 11.08 -8.47 1.84
N SER A 86 11.67 -8.72 0.66
CA SER A 86 12.82 -9.63 0.51
C SER A 86 14.08 -9.11 1.19
N VAL A 87 14.31 -7.79 1.18
CA VAL A 87 15.45 -7.17 1.87
C VAL A 87 15.16 -7.04 3.36
N GLY A 88 13.97 -6.54 3.72
CA GLY A 88 13.57 -6.30 5.10
C GLY A 88 13.64 -7.56 5.94
N THR A 89 13.12 -8.69 5.44
CA THR A 89 13.15 -9.98 6.15
C THR A 89 14.54 -10.57 6.40
N ARG A 90 15.60 -9.99 5.81
CA ARG A 90 17.00 -10.35 6.12
C ARG A 90 17.57 -9.55 7.29
N ASN A 91 16.89 -8.48 7.71
CA ASN A 91 17.31 -7.69 8.86
C ASN A 91 17.06 -8.47 10.16
N LYS A 92 17.83 -8.11 11.20
CA LYS A 92 17.60 -8.64 12.54
C LYS A 92 16.22 -8.19 13.04
N PRO A 93 15.38 -9.09 13.58
CA PRO A 93 14.14 -8.71 14.25
C PRO A 93 14.40 -7.73 15.41
N GLN A 94 13.57 -6.70 15.51
CA GLN A 94 13.58 -5.61 16.47
C GLN A 94 12.18 -5.46 17.12
N PRO A 95 11.67 -6.47 17.85
CA PRO A 95 10.34 -6.43 18.46
C PRO A 95 10.14 -5.27 19.44
N GLU A 96 11.20 -4.69 19.98
CA GLU A 96 11.16 -3.49 20.81
C GLU A 96 10.57 -2.26 20.10
N LEU A 97 10.65 -2.18 18.76
CA LEU A 97 10.10 -1.09 17.96
C LEU A 97 8.57 -1.17 17.78
N LEU A 98 7.93 -2.26 18.20
CA LEU A 98 6.48 -2.38 18.23
C LEU A 98 5.79 -1.30 19.09
N LYS A 99 6.53 -0.71 20.05
CA LYS A 99 6.04 0.35 20.93
C LYS A 99 6.08 1.75 20.31
N THR A 100 6.75 1.90 19.17
CA THR A 100 6.98 3.19 18.52
C THR A 100 6.39 3.24 17.10
N THR A 101 5.98 2.10 16.56
CA THR A 101 5.29 2.03 15.27
C THR A 101 3.84 2.51 15.35
N ARG A 102 3.32 3.03 14.24
CA ARG A 102 1.90 3.37 14.13
C ARG A 102 1.04 2.10 14.16
N PRO A 103 -0.23 2.15 14.61
CA PRO A 103 -1.10 0.98 14.54
C PRO A 103 -1.46 0.67 13.09
N ASP A 104 -1.85 -0.57 12.79
CA ASP A 104 -2.27 -0.97 11.43
C ASP A 104 -3.40 -0.09 10.86
N SER A 105 -4.32 0.40 11.72
CA SER A 105 -5.42 1.29 11.33
C SER A 105 -4.96 2.67 10.85
N TYR A 106 -3.72 3.08 11.14
CA TYR A 106 -3.13 4.32 10.63
C TYR A 106 -3.15 4.38 9.10
N TYR A 107 -3.06 3.21 8.45
CA TYR A 107 -3.00 3.13 7.00
C TYR A 107 -4.37 3.20 6.31
N GLU A 108 -5.47 3.16 7.07
CA GLU A 108 -6.83 3.27 6.51
C GLU A 108 -7.05 4.60 5.78
N GLU A 109 -6.49 5.70 6.31
CA GLU A 109 -6.59 7.01 5.68
C GLU A 109 -5.98 7.00 4.28
N PHE A 110 -4.74 6.50 4.14
CA PHE A 110 -4.09 6.34 2.85
C PHE A 110 -4.90 5.46 1.89
N ILE A 111 -5.43 4.34 2.41
CA ILE A 111 -6.19 3.39 1.58
C ILE A 111 -7.44 4.09 1.05
N MET A 112 -8.19 4.79 1.90
CA MET A 112 -9.50 5.35 1.57
C MET A 112 -9.43 6.75 0.95
N GLU A 113 -8.25 7.37 0.88
CA GLU A 113 -8.07 8.71 0.34
C GLU A 113 -8.49 8.81 -1.15
N PRO A 114 -9.38 9.76 -1.51
CA PRO A 114 -9.83 9.95 -2.89
C PRO A 114 -8.93 10.88 -3.71
N ASN A 115 -8.00 11.58 -3.07
CA ASN A 115 -7.17 12.59 -3.74
C ASN A 115 -6.17 11.93 -4.69
N PRO A 116 -5.95 12.51 -5.89
CA PRO A 116 -4.92 12.02 -6.80
C PRO A 116 -3.52 12.32 -6.26
N HIS A 117 -2.61 11.35 -6.40
CA HIS A 117 -1.20 11.53 -6.09
C HIS A 117 -0.39 11.53 -7.37
N LYS A 118 0.72 12.27 -7.37
CA LYS A 118 1.75 12.12 -8.39
C LYS A 118 2.58 10.88 -8.05
N ALA A 119 2.58 9.89 -8.92
CA ALA A 119 3.42 8.71 -8.76
C ALA A 119 4.90 9.11 -8.75
N ALA A 120 5.68 8.40 -7.92
CA ALA A 120 7.14 8.46 -8.00
C ALA A 120 7.61 7.92 -9.35
N GLU A 121 8.72 8.42 -9.89
CA GLU A 121 9.24 8.07 -11.22
C GLU A 121 9.40 6.55 -11.41
N ILE A 122 9.84 5.83 -10.37
CA ILE A 122 10.01 4.37 -10.37
C ILE A 122 8.70 3.58 -10.56
N SER A 123 7.56 4.25 -10.40
CA SER A 123 6.21 3.68 -10.44
C SER A 123 5.31 4.40 -11.45
N ALA A 124 5.83 5.38 -12.20
CA ALA A 124 5.06 6.05 -13.22
C ALA A 124 4.82 5.09 -14.40
N PRO A 125 3.59 4.99 -14.94
CA PRO A 125 3.31 4.17 -16.11
C PRO A 125 4.20 4.56 -17.29
N THR A 126 4.84 3.58 -17.91
CA THR A 126 5.74 3.77 -19.06
C THR A 126 5.02 3.54 -20.38
N GLU A 127 3.88 2.84 -20.36
CA GLU A 127 3.11 2.41 -21.52
C GLU A 127 3.85 1.45 -22.47
N PHE A 128 5.00 0.93 -22.05
CA PHE A 128 5.73 -0.09 -22.81
C PHE A 128 4.97 -1.42 -22.83
N ILE A 129 4.30 -1.77 -21.72
CA ILE A 129 3.39 -2.90 -21.63
C ILE A 129 1.98 -2.40 -21.93
N GLN A 130 1.26 -3.08 -22.83
CA GLN A 130 -0.01 -2.58 -23.37
C GLN A 130 -1.18 -3.51 -23.11
N GLY A 131 -2.36 -2.91 -22.95
CA GLY A 131 -3.63 -3.65 -22.81
C GLY A 131 -3.57 -4.73 -21.73
N LYS A 132 -4.04 -5.92 -22.10
CA LYS A 132 -4.14 -7.08 -21.21
C LYS A 132 -2.77 -7.57 -20.69
N ASP A 133 -1.67 -7.25 -21.35
CA ASP A 133 -0.34 -7.68 -20.86
C ASP A 133 0.04 -7.00 -19.55
N ASN A 134 -0.56 -5.84 -19.23
CA ASN A 134 -0.41 -5.21 -17.92
C ASN A 134 -1.00 -6.10 -16.80
N LEU A 135 -2.12 -6.79 -17.07
CA LEU A 135 -2.67 -7.74 -16.12
C LEU A 135 -1.71 -8.93 -15.90
N THR A 136 -1.14 -9.48 -16.98
CA THR A 136 -0.14 -10.55 -16.88
C THR A 136 1.05 -10.11 -16.03
N PHE A 137 1.53 -8.88 -16.24
CA PHE A 137 2.63 -8.31 -15.47
C PHE A 137 2.29 -8.18 -13.97
N PHE A 138 1.14 -7.60 -13.65
CA PHE A 138 0.64 -7.51 -12.27
C PHE A 138 0.51 -8.89 -11.61
N LEU A 139 -0.12 -9.85 -12.30
CA LEU A 139 -0.36 -11.19 -11.77
C LEU A 139 0.94 -11.94 -11.48
N ARG A 140 1.98 -11.74 -12.31
CA ARG A 140 3.29 -12.33 -12.06
C ARG A 140 3.90 -11.80 -10.76
N GLY A 141 3.87 -10.49 -10.54
CA GLY A 141 4.33 -9.87 -9.29
C GLY A 141 3.54 -10.37 -8.07
N ARG A 142 2.21 -10.40 -8.20
CA ARG A 142 1.32 -10.84 -7.11
C ARG A 142 1.53 -12.30 -6.71
N GLU A 143 1.75 -13.20 -7.65
CA GLU A 143 2.01 -14.62 -7.31
C GLU A 143 3.36 -14.79 -6.61
N LEU A 144 4.40 -14.05 -7.02
CA LEU A 144 5.69 -14.06 -6.33
C LEU A 144 5.57 -13.57 -4.89
N ASN A 145 4.80 -12.49 -4.66
CA ASN A 145 4.53 -11.98 -3.32
C ASN A 145 3.71 -12.96 -2.47
N LEU A 146 2.67 -13.59 -3.04
CA LEU A 146 1.90 -14.63 -2.35
C LEU A 146 2.77 -15.83 -1.97
N GLU A 147 3.62 -16.29 -2.88
CA GLU A 147 4.56 -17.39 -2.62
C GLU A 147 5.53 -17.04 -1.49
N PHE A 148 6.09 -15.82 -1.52
CA PHE A 148 6.96 -15.32 -0.45
C PHE A 148 6.26 -15.35 0.91
N VAL A 149 5.06 -14.75 1.01
CA VAL A 149 4.29 -14.72 2.27
C VAL A 149 3.97 -16.13 2.76
N ARG A 150 3.53 -17.03 1.87
CA ARG A 150 3.20 -18.42 2.20
C ARG A 150 4.40 -19.19 2.76
N LYS A 151 5.58 -19.03 2.16
CA LYS A 151 6.80 -19.76 2.54
C LYS A 151 7.57 -19.11 3.68
N SER A 152 7.37 -17.82 3.94
CA SER A 152 8.11 -17.11 4.98
C SER A 152 7.74 -17.59 6.38
N GLU A 153 8.77 -17.80 7.19
CA GLU A 153 8.70 -18.06 8.64
C GLU A 153 9.05 -16.80 9.45
N ALA A 154 9.37 -15.70 8.77
CA ALA A 154 9.76 -14.45 9.42
C ALA A 154 8.57 -13.82 10.14
N ASP A 155 8.82 -13.28 11.32
CA ASP A 155 7.84 -12.45 12.03
C ASP A 155 7.78 -11.06 11.38
N MET A 156 6.77 -10.85 10.53
CA MET A 156 6.61 -9.58 9.79
C MET A 156 6.27 -8.39 10.69
N ARG A 157 5.89 -8.60 11.95
CA ARG A 157 5.66 -7.52 12.91
C ARG A 157 6.91 -7.17 13.70
N ALA A 158 7.83 -8.11 13.86
CA ALA A 158 9.11 -7.87 14.53
C ALA A 158 10.20 -7.31 13.60
N ILE A 159 9.97 -7.26 12.28
CA ILE A 159 10.96 -6.78 11.31
C ILE A 159 10.54 -5.42 10.77
N PHE A 160 11.45 -4.45 10.83
CA PHE A 160 11.18 -3.06 10.51
C PHE A 160 12.06 -2.53 9.38
N GLU A 161 11.51 -1.55 8.68
CA GLU A 161 12.26 -0.60 7.88
C GLU A 161 12.16 0.80 8.49
N PHE A 162 13.20 1.59 8.23
CA PHE A 162 13.26 2.99 8.61
C PHE A 162 12.96 3.83 7.37
N THR A 163 11.72 4.30 7.29
CA THR A 163 11.27 5.28 6.30
C THR A 163 11.72 6.69 6.70
N ALA A 164 11.50 7.69 5.85
CA ALA A 164 11.74 9.10 6.19
C ALA A 164 10.73 9.68 7.20
N THR A 165 10.03 8.83 7.95
CA THR A 165 9.05 9.19 8.97
C THR A 165 9.63 8.96 10.37
N PRO A 166 9.17 9.70 11.39
CA PRO A 166 9.63 9.50 12.77
C PRO A 166 9.34 8.10 13.31
N GLU A 167 8.25 7.48 12.88
CA GLU A 167 7.85 6.14 13.31
C GLU A 167 8.30 5.06 12.32
N PRO A 168 8.90 3.95 12.80
CA PRO A 168 9.31 2.85 11.94
C PRO A 168 8.10 2.04 11.45
N ARG A 169 8.21 1.48 10.24
CA ARG A 169 7.18 0.64 9.62
C ARG A 169 7.61 -0.83 9.66
N ASN A 170 6.74 -1.73 10.09
CA ASN A 170 7.03 -3.16 10.06
C ASN A 170 6.65 -3.82 8.71
N MET A 171 7.19 -5.00 8.42
CA MET A 171 6.93 -5.71 7.16
C MET A 171 5.46 -6.12 6.98
N HIS A 172 4.70 -6.32 8.06
CA HIS A 172 3.26 -6.56 7.96
C HIS A 172 2.53 -5.31 7.44
N GLN A 173 2.96 -4.13 7.86
CA GLN A 173 2.43 -2.85 7.40
C GLN A 173 2.81 -2.55 5.94
N VAL A 174 3.96 -3.01 5.47
CA VAL A 174 4.29 -3.01 4.03
C VAL A 174 3.25 -3.82 3.24
N LEU A 175 2.87 -5.00 3.74
CA LEU A 175 1.82 -5.81 3.12
C LEU A 175 0.46 -5.09 3.18
N ILE A 176 0.12 -4.42 4.29
CA ILE A 176 -1.10 -3.58 4.40
C ILE A 176 -1.15 -2.53 3.29
N TYR A 177 -0.04 -1.80 3.09
CA TYR A 177 0.09 -0.86 1.98
C TYR A 177 -0.13 -1.54 0.63
N GLN A 178 0.43 -2.73 0.42
CA GLN A 178 0.36 -3.42 -0.86
C GLN A 178 -1.07 -3.76 -1.29
N TRP A 179 -1.84 -4.46 -0.44
CA TRP A 179 -3.22 -4.78 -0.80
C TRP A 179 -4.11 -3.53 -0.76
N GLY A 180 -3.89 -2.63 0.20
CA GLY A 180 -4.67 -1.40 0.35
C GLY A 180 -4.51 -0.43 -0.82
N HIS A 181 -3.30 -0.34 -1.39
CA HIS A 181 -3.03 0.40 -2.62
C HIS A 181 -3.77 -0.20 -3.82
N THR A 182 -3.87 -1.54 -3.88
CA THR A 182 -4.68 -2.20 -4.91
C THR A 182 -6.15 -1.81 -4.78
N ASP A 183 -6.73 -1.80 -3.57
CA ASP A 183 -8.11 -1.34 -3.35
C ASP A 183 -8.33 0.10 -3.80
N ARG A 184 -7.35 0.99 -3.54
CA ARG A 184 -7.40 2.38 -3.99
C ARG A 184 -7.46 2.48 -5.52
N HIS A 185 -6.65 1.71 -6.23
CA HIS A 185 -6.67 1.72 -7.70
C HIS A 185 -7.84 0.96 -8.32
N LEU A 186 -8.44 -0.01 -7.62
CA LEU A 186 -9.71 -0.60 -8.03
C LEU A 186 -10.84 0.45 -8.05
N ARG A 187 -10.89 1.36 -7.07
CA ARG A 187 -11.81 2.51 -7.11
C ARG A 187 -11.52 3.44 -8.28
N GLN A 188 -10.25 3.64 -8.63
CA GLN A 188 -9.87 4.44 -9.79
C GLN A 188 -10.33 3.78 -11.10
N ILE A 189 -10.17 2.46 -11.25
CA ILE A 189 -10.68 1.71 -12.42
C ILE A 189 -12.20 1.85 -12.53
N ALA A 190 -12.92 1.66 -11.41
CA ALA A 190 -14.37 1.83 -11.38
C ALA A 190 -14.80 3.25 -11.83
N LYS A 191 -14.06 4.29 -11.41
CA LYS A 191 -14.29 5.66 -11.88
C LYS A 191 -14.12 5.80 -13.39
N VAL A 192 -13.03 5.27 -13.95
CA VAL A 192 -12.78 5.30 -15.41
C VAL A 192 -13.93 4.63 -16.19
N LYS A 193 -14.37 3.46 -15.74
CA LYS A 193 -15.49 2.73 -16.36
C LYS A 193 -16.83 3.47 -16.27
N SER A 194 -17.02 4.29 -15.24
CA SER A 194 -18.23 5.09 -15.06
C SER A 194 -18.29 6.34 -15.95
N HIS A 195 -17.19 6.67 -16.64
CA HIS A 195 -17.12 7.86 -17.47
C HIS A 195 -18.10 7.76 -18.66
N ALA A 196 -18.81 8.84 -18.97
CA ALA A 196 -19.88 8.84 -19.98
C ALA A 196 -19.38 8.43 -21.40
N SER A 197 -18.13 8.77 -21.72
CA SER A 197 -17.48 8.41 -22.99
C SER A 197 -16.73 7.07 -22.97
N TYR A 198 -16.80 6.30 -21.88
CA TYR A 198 -16.14 4.99 -21.82
C TYR A 198 -16.74 4.04 -22.87
N PRO A 199 -15.92 3.32 -23.66
CA PRO A 199 -16.44 2.40 -24.67
C PRO A 199 -17.29 1.29 -24.04
N LYS A 200 -18.45 0.98 -24.64
CA LYS A 200 -19.39 -0.03 -24.15
C LYS A 200 -19.15 -1.39 -24.79
#